data_AF-A0A1H0IBN2-F1
#
_entry.id   AF-A0A1H0IBN2-F1
#
_cell.length_a   1.000
_cell.length_b   1.000
_cell.length_c   1.000
_cell.angle_alpha   90.00
_cell.angle_beta   90.00
_cell.angle_gamma   90.00
#
_symmetry.space_group_name_H-M   'P 1'
#
loop_
_entity.id
_entity.type
_entity.pdbx_description
1 polymer ?
#
loop_
_entity_poly.entity_id
_entity_poly.type
_entity_poly.pdbx_seq_one_letter_code
_entity_poly.pdbx_strand_id
1 'polypeptide(L)' 'MNEALTGPMSTFARSRSDALDDMVLQRGRAAVVVAGQSSGVEDCRELLLMLGLDAGTERPHDPLLAYVGPAM' A
#
# COMPACT_ATOMS: atom_id res chain seq x y z
N MET A 1 -30.35 11.63 -23.02
CA MET A 1 -29.68 10.32 -23.19
C MET A 1 -28.19 10.59 -23.11
N ASN A 2 -27.58 10.36 -21.95
CA ASN A 2 -26.16 10.65 -21.73
C ASN A 2 -25.34 9.45 -22.21
N GLU A 3 -24.80 9.56 -23.42
CA GLU A 3 -23.88 8.60 -23.99
C GLU A 3 -22.57 8.63 -23.19
N ALA A 4 -22.44 7.63 -22.32
CA ALA A 4 -21.25 6.82 -22.11
C ALA A 4 -19.89 7.53 -22.33
N LEU A 5 -19.39 8.16 -21.27
CA LEU A 5 -17.96 8.39 -21.02
C LEU A 5 -17.20 7.06 -20.77
N THR A 6 -17.56 5.99 -21.46
CA THR A 6 -16.90 4.68 -21.40
C THR A 6 -15.70 4.65 -22.34
N GLY A 7 -14.73 5.53 -22.09
CA GLY A 7 -13.42 5.49 -22.73
C GLY A 7 -12.38 4.71 -21.91
N PRO A 8 -11.18 4.43 -22.45
CA PRO A 8 -10.05 3.79 -21.75
C PRO A 8 -9.64 4.44 -20.42
N MET A 9 -10.07 5.68 -20.13
CA MET A 9 -9.93 6.27 -18.79
C MET A 9 -10.74 5.51 -17.73
N SER A 10 -11.88 4.92 -18.09
CA SER A 10 -12.72 4.13 -17.16
C SER A 10 -12.10 2.78 -16.79
N THR A 11 -11.38 2.13 -17.71
CA THR A 11 -10.67 0.87 -17.45
C THR A 11 -9.38 1.13 -16.67
N PHE A 12 -8.66 2.21 -16.97
CA PHE A 12 -7.49 2.63 -16.19
C PHE A 12 -7.86 3.08 -14.78
N ALA A 13 -8.95 3.85 -14.62
CA ALA A 13 -9.44 4.25 -13.30
C ALA A 13 -9.88 3.03 -12.48
N ARG A 14 -10.54 2.05 -13.11
CA ARG A 14 -10.90 0.79 -12.47
C ARG A 14 -9.68 -0.03 -12.07
N SER A 15 -8.74 -0.26 -12.98
CA SER A 15 -7.52 -1.03 -12.68
C SER A 15 -6.68 -0.36 -11.58
N ARG A 16 -6.64 0.98 -11.55
CA ARG A 16 -6.01 1.73 -10.46
C ARG A 16 -6.73 1.50 -9.13
N SER A 17 -8.07 1.53 -9.11
CA SER A 17 -8.84 1.24 -7.89
C SER A 17 -8.58 -0.18 -7.41
N ASP A 18 -8.67 -1.16 -8.31
CA ASP A 18 -8.45 -2.58 -7.99
C ASP A 18 -7.03 -2.81 -7.45
N ALA A 19 -6.03 -2.14 -8.04
CA ALA A 19 -4.64 -2.22 -7.57
C ALA A 19 -4.46 -1.60 -6.16
N LEU A 20 -5.15 -0.50 -5.87
CA LEU A 20 -5.12 0.11 -4.53
C LEU A 20 -5.79 -0.82 -3.50
N ASP A 21 -6.93 -1.41 -3.85
CA ASP A 21 -7.64 -2.35 -2.98
C ASP A 21 -6.81 -3.61 -2.71
N ASP A 22 -6.14 -4.16 -3.74
CA ASP A 22 -5.24 -5.30 -3.56
C ASP A 22 -4.03 -4.94 -2.69
N MET A 23 -3.44 -3.76 -2.87
CA MET A 23 -2.38 -3.26 -1.99
C MET A 23 -2.83 -3.15 -0.53
N VAL A 24 -4.04 -2.66 -0.27
CA VAL A 24 -4.60 -2.59 1.08
C VAL A 24 -4.79 -3.99 1.67
N LEU A 25 -5.33 -4.92 0.89
CA LEU A 25 -5.51 -6.31 1.31
C LEU A 25 -4.17 -6.99 1.63
N GLN A 26 -3.16 -6.82 0.77
CA GLN A 26 -1.83 -7.37 0.98
C GLN A 26 -1.17 -6.80 2.25
N ARG A 27 -1.27 -5.47 2.46
CA ARG A 27 -0.77 -4.82 3.68
C ARG A 27 -1.46 -5.35 4.94
N GLY A 28 -2.78 -5.50 4.91
CA GLY A 28 -3.54 -6.08 6.02
C GLY A 28 -3.10 -7.51 6.36
N ARG A 29 -2.88 -8.35 5.35
CA ARG A 29 -2.38 -9.72 5.56
C ARG A 29 -0.97 -9.74 6.13
N ALA A 30 -0.08 -8.89 5.62
CA ALA A 30 1.27 -8.76 6.14
C ALA A 30 1.26 -8.31 7.62
N ALA A 31 0.38 -7.36 7.97
CA ALA A 31 0.24 -6.90 9.35
C ALA A 31 -0.19 -8.02 10.31
N VAL A 32 -1.14 -8.87 9.90
CA VAL A 32 -1.57 -10.03 10.68
C VAL A 32 -0.42 -11.02 10.90
N VAL A 33 0.38 -11.28 9.87
CA VAL A 33 1.56 -12.17 9.99
C VAL A 33 2.57 -11.59 10.97
N VAL A 34 2.90 -10.30 10.85
CA VAL A 34 3.85 -9.62 11.75
C VAL A 34 3.35 -9.65 13.19
N ALA A 35 2.07 -9.36 13.43
CA ALA A 35 1.47 -9.43 14.76
C ALA A 35 1.52 -10.85 15.35
N GLY A 36 1.36 -11.88 14.52
CA GLY A 36 1.47 -13.28 14.95
C GLY A 36 2.91 -13.74 15.23
N GLN A 37 3.93 -12.98 14.83
CA GLN A 37 5.35 -13.31 15.05
C GLN A 37 6.01 -12.41 16.10
N SER A 38 5.41 -11.26 16.41
CA SER A 38 5.93 -10.33 17.42
C SER A 38 5.86 -10.92 18.83
N SER A 39 6.86 -10.59 19.65
CA SER A 39 6.97 -11.08 21.03
C SER A 39 6.14 -10.25 22.03
N GLY A 40 5.68 -9.07 21.62
CA GLY A 40 4.90 -8.15 22.43
C GLY A 40 4.25 -7.05 21.59
N VAL A 41 3.33 -6.30 22.21
CA VAL A 41 2.55 -5.24 21.54
C VAL A 41 3.45 -4.12 21.02
N GLU A 42 4.50 -3.77 21.77
CA GLU A 42 5.40 -2.67 21.43
C GLU A 42 6.31 -3.05 20.26
N ASP A 43 6.85 -4.26 20.29
CA ASP A 43 7.64 -4.88 19.21
C ASP A 43 6.80 -5.02 17.93
N CYS A 44 5.56 -5.49 18.06
CA CYS A 44 4.58 -5.53 16.96
C CYS A 44 4.40 -4.15 16.33
N ARG A 45 4.13 -3.13 17.16
CA ARG A 45 3.90 -1.76 16.70
C ARG A 45 5.12 -1.20 15.98
N GLU A 46 6.32 -1.43 16.51
CA GLU A 46 7.57 -0.98 15.90
C GLU A 46 7.80 -1.66 14.54
N LEU A 47 7.59 -2.98 14.46
CA LEU A 47 7.71 -3.74 13.21
C LEU A 47 6.70 -3.29 12.16
N LEU A 48 5.43 -3.07 12.54
CA LEU A 48 4.40 -2.56 11.64
C LEU A 48 4.73 -1.15 11.11
N LEU A 49 5.27 -0.27 11.96
CA LEU A 49 5.71 1.06 11.56
C LEU A 49 6.92 1.00 10.61
N MET A 50 7.92 0.17 10.92
CA MET A 50 9.11 0.01 10.08
C MET A 50 8.76 -0.50 8.68
N LEU A 51 7.80 -1.42 8.59
CA LEU A 51 7.36 -2.02 7.34
C LEU A 51 6.29 -1.19 6.59
N GLY A 52 5.84 -0.06 7.17
CA GLY A 52 4.78 0.76 6.58
C GLY A 52 3.43 0.04 6.49
N LEU A 53 3.17 -0.87 7.43
CA LEU A 53 1.94 -1.67 7.51
C LEU A 53 0.92 -1.07 8.50
N ASP A 54 1.34 -0.08 9.30
CA ASP A 54 0.44 0.66 10.18
C ASP A 54 -0.41 1.65 9.37
N ALA A 55 -1.70 1.33 9.22
CA ALA A 55 -2.66 2.12 8.44
C ALA A 55 -2.97 3.50 9.06
N GLY A 56 -2.54 3.75 10.31
CA GLY A 56 -2.77 5.00 11.05
C GLY A 56 -1.64 6.02 10.99
N THR A 57 -0.50 5.68 10.39
CA THR A 57 0.62 6.61 10.24
C THR A 57 0.95 6.76 8.76
N GLU A 58 0.43 7.82 8.14
CA GLU A 58 1.14 8.46 7.05
C GLU A 58 2.49 8.89 7.62
N ARG A 59 3.50 8.01 7.58
CA ARG A 59 4.88 8.46 7.68
C ARG A 59 5.03 9.47 6.56
N PRO A 60 5.42 10.73 6.83
CA PRO A 60 5.79 11.63 5.76
C PRO A 60 6.89 10.89 5.00
N HIS A 61 6.58 10.49 3.78
CA HIS A 61 7.56 9.91 2.88
C HIS A 61 8.65 10.97 2.73
N ASP A 62 9.79 10.72 3.36
CA ASP A 62 11.02 11.39 3.02
C ASP A 62 11.16 11.28 1.48
N PRO A 63 11.32 12.39 0.74
CA PRO A 63 11.29 12.39 -0.73
C PRO A 63 12.46 11.66 -1.39
N LEU A 64 13.29 10.96 -0.62
CA LEU A 64 14.35 10.06 -1.10
C LEU A 64 13.85 8.64 -1.40
N LEU A 65 12.57 8.51 -1.72
CA LEU A 65 12.01 7.36 -2.41
C LEU A 65 12.68 7.23 -3.79
N ALA A 66 13.76 6.45 -3.80
CA ALA A 66 14.04 5.44 -4.81
C ALA A 66 13.91 5.91 -6.27
N TYR A 67 14.78 6.81 -6.71
CA TYR A 67 15.24 6.76 -8.10
C TYR A 67 16.27 5.63 -8.21
N VAL A 68 15.81 4.39 -8.40
CA VAL A 68 16.65 3.34 -8.98
C VAL A 68 16.36 3.35 -10.47
N GLY A 69 17.07 4.23 -11.18
CA GLY A 69 17.20 4.13 -12.63
C GLY A 69 17.93 2.83 -13.00
N PRO A 70 17.72 2.28 -14.20
CA PRO A 70 18.40 1.07 -14.62
C PRO A 70 19.92 1.33 -14.65
N ALA A 71 20.68 0.53 -13.90
CA ALA A 71 22.11 0.41 -14.14
C ALA A 71 22.28 -0.25 -15.51
N MET A 72 23.17 0.34 -16.32
CA MET A 72 23.50 -0.05 -17.71
C MET A 72 23.69 -1.56 -17.91
#